data_AF-A0A3B0RGA3-F1
#
_entry.id   AF-A0A3B0RGA3-F1
#
_cell.length_a   1.000
_cell.length_b   1.000
_cell.length_c   1.000
_cell.angle_alpha   90.00
_cell.angle_beta   90.00
_cell.angle_gamma   90.00
#
_symmetry.space_group_name_H-M   'P 1'
#
loop_
_entity.id
_entity.type
_entity.pdbx_description
1 polymer ?
#
loop_
_entity_poly.entity_id
_entity_poly.type
_entity_poly.pdbx_seq_one_letter_code
_entity_poly.pdbx_strand_id
1 'polypeptide(L)' 'MTVFYTYIWLGISILLIGFAVWRDGKPRQNGKIYWFSWKPVILIGAVVVIVLVTHLLNAYGVETGQGRRRF' A
#
# COMPACT_ATOMS: atom_id res chain seq x y z
N MET A 1 6.78 7.97 13.98
CA MET A 1 7.71 7.29 13.04
C MET A 1 8.45 8.35 12.27
N THR A 2 9.75 8.20 12.01
CA THR A 2 10.49 9.14 11.16
C THR A 2 10.13 8.89 9.68
N VAL A 3 10.10 9.96 8.88
CA VAL A 3 9.82 9.91 7.43
C VAL A 3 10.68 8.89 6.68
N PHE A 4 11.91 8.65 7.15
CA PHE A 4 12.81 7.63 6.61
C PHE A 4 12.19 6.22 6.63
N TYR A 5 11.59 5.81 7.77
CA TYR A 5 10.93 4.51 7.84
C TYR A 5 9.69 4.44 6.95
N THR A 6 8.96 5.56 6.80
CA THR A 6 7.80 5.62 5.92
C THR A 6 8.18 5.31 4.46
N TYR A 7 9.33 5.80 3.99
CA TYR A 7 9.85 5.46 2.66
C TYR A 7 10.21 3.98 2.50
N ILE A 8 10.86 3.40 3.51
CA ILE A 8 11.20 1.97 3.49
C ILE A 8 9.92 1.13 3.41
N TRP A 9 8.93 1.43 4.26
CA TRP A 9 7.65 0.72 4.26
C TRP A 9 6.90 0.88 2.95
N LEU A 10 6.88 2.10 2.38
CA LEU A 10 6.22 2.37 1.12
C LEU A 10 6.86 1.57 -0.03
N GLY A 11 8.19 1.54 -0.09
CA GLY A 11 8.94 0.75 -1.07
C GLY A 11 8.63 -0.75 -0.97
N ILE A 12 8.66 -1.30 0.26
CA ILE A 12 8.32 -2.70 0.51
C ILE A 12 6.88 -3.00 0.11
N SER A 13 5.92 -2.14 0.48
CA SER A 13 4.51 -2.32 0.13
C SER A 13 4.28 -2.33 -1.38
N ILE A 14 4.91 -1.40 -2.13
CA ILE A 14 4.79 -1.36 -3.58
C ILE A 14 5.37 -2.62 -4.22
N LEU A 15 6.54 -3.09 -3.77
CA LEU A 15 7.17 -4.32 -4.26
C LEU A 15 6.29 -5.55 -4.00
N LEU A 16 5.71 -5.66 -2.81
CA LEU A 16 4.82 -6.77 -2.45
C LEU A 16 3.53 -6.76 -3.27
N ILE A 17 2.93 -5.60 -3.50
CA ILE A 17 1.73 -5.47 -4.36
C ILE A 17 2.08 -5.82 -5.79
N GLY A 18 3.18 -5.29 -6.33
CA GLY A 18 3.65 -5.60 -7.68
C GLY A 18 3.88 -7.10 -7.87
N PHE A 19 4.51 -7.75 -6.89
CA PHE A 19 4.69 -9.20 -6.88
C PHE A 19 3.36 -9.96 -6.82
N ALA A 20 2.42 -9.53 -5.97
CA ALA A 20 1.10 -10.16 -5.86
C ALA A 20 0.29 -10.04 -7.15
N VAL A 21 0.32 -8.86 -7.80
CA VAL A 21 -0.32 -8.63 -9.10
C VAL A 21 0.32 -9.48 -10.20
N TRP A 22 1.66 -9.49 -10.27
CA TRP A 22 2.39 -10.34 -11.22
C TRP A 22 2.06 -11.83 -11.01
N ARG A 23 1.90 -12.26 -9.76
CA ARG A 23 1.58 -13.65 -9.43
C ARG A 23 0.15 -14.02 -9.78
N ASP A 24 -0.81 -13.12 -9.60
CA ASP A 24 -2.24 -13.31 -9.93
C ASP A 24 -2.51 -13.20 -11.44
N GLY A 25 -1.75 -12.37 -12.16
CA GLY A 25 -1.88 -12.16 -13.60
C GLY A 25 -1.44 -13.35 -14.47
N LYS A 26 -0.79 -14.37 -13.89
CA LYS A 26 -0.46 -15.60 -14.61
C LYS A 26 -1.74 -16.39 -14.90
N PRO A 27 -1.96 -16.86 -16.14
CA PRO A 27 -3.15 -17.60 -16.50
C PRO A 27 -3.32 -18.81 -15.59
N ARG A 28 -4.49 -18.89 -14.95
CA ARG A 28 -4.80 -19.99 -14.02
C ARG A 28 -4.89 -21.28 -14.84
N GLN A 29 -3.91 -22.17 -14.66
CA GLN A 29 -3.91 -23.50 -15.28
C GLN A 29 -5.21 -24.23 -14.91
N ASN A 30 -5.96 -24.65 -15.94
CA ASN A 30 -7.19 -25.41 -15.75
C ASN A 30 -6.86 -26.72 -14.99
N GLY A 31 -7.55 -26.97 -13.88
CA GLY A 31 -7.35 -28.17 -13.05
C GLY A 31 -6.39 -28.02 -11.86
N LYS A 32 -5.69 -26.88 -11.70
CA LYS A 32 -4.97 -26.57 -10.45
C LYS A 32 -5.86 -25.80 -9.48
N ILE A 33 -6.09 -26.39 -8.31
CA ILE A 33 -6.79 -25.73 -7.20
C ILE A 33 -5.85 -24.70 -6.58
N TYR A 34 -6.18 -23.42 -6.72
CA TYR A 34 -5.48 -22.33 -6.04
C TYR A 34 -6.14 -22.11 -4.68
N TRP A 35 -5.49 -22.57 -3.61
CA TRP A 35 -5.96 -22.42 -2.22
C TRP A 35 -5.89 -20.97 -1.72
N PHE A 36 -5.06 -20.14 -2.36
CA PHE A 36 -4.81 -18.77 -1.93
C PHE A 36 -5.10 -17.78 -3.06
N SER A 37 -6.08 -16.91 -2.84
CA SER A 37 -6.37 -15.78 -3.71
C SER A 37 -5.43 -14.63 -3.35
N TRP A 38 -4.75 -14.07 -4.35
CA TRP A 38 -3.88 -12.90 -4.14
C TRP A 38 -4.67 -11.58 -4.07
N LYS A 39 -5.96 -11.59 -4.42
CA LYS A 39 -6.82 -10.40 -4.42
C LYS A 39 -6.91 -9.70 -3.05
N PRO A 40 -7.10 -10.40 -1.92
CA PRO A 40 -7.09 -9.78 -0.60
C PRO A 40 -5.73 -9.14 -0.25
N VAL A 41 -4.62 -9.77 -0.67
CA VAL A 41 -3.26 -9.23 -0.44
C VAL A 41 -3.07 -7.93 -1.19
N ILE A 42 -3.51 -7.87 -2.46
CA ILE A 42 -3.47 -6.66 -3.28
C ILE A 42 -4.32 -5.55 -2.63
N LEU A 43 -5.52 -5.89 -2.13
CA LEU A 43 -6.44 -4.95 -1.50
C LEU A 43 -5.87 -4.38 -0.19
N ILE A 44 -5.34 -5.23 0.69
CA ILE A 44 -4.69 -4.81 1.94
C ILE A 44 -3.46 -3.96 1.63
N GLY A 45 -2.63 -4.37 0.67
CA GLY A 45 -1.47 -3.61 0.24
C GLY A 45 -1.85 -2.21 -0.26
N ALA A 46 -2.89 -2.10 -1.07
CA ALA A 46 -3.38 -0.81 -1.56
C ALA A 46 -3.78 0.12 -0.42
N VAL A 47 -4.49 -0.37 0.59
CA VAL A 47 -4.86 0.40 1.79
C VAL A 47 -3.61 0.88 2.54
N VAL A 48 -2.63 0.00 2.75
CA VAL A 48 -1.37 0.35 3.42
C VAL A 48 -0.62 1.45 2.66
N VAL A 49 -0.53 1.35 1.33
CA VAL A 49 0.10 2.39 0.50
C VAL A 49 -0.62 3.72 0.66
N ILE A 50 -1.95 3.75 0.61
CA ILE A 50 -2.74 4.97 0.81
C ILE A 50 -2.42 5.60 2.17
N VAL A 51 -2.40 4.81 3.24
CA VAL A 51 -2.08 5.30 4.59
C VAL A 51 -0.66 5.88 4.66
N LEU A 52 0.32 5.20 4.07
CA LEU A 52 1.71 5.67 4.06
C LEU A 52 1.89 6.95 3.22
N VAL A 53 1.18 7.06 2.10
CA VAL A 53 1.15 8.29 1.29
C VAL A 53 0.52 9.43 2.07
N THR A 54 -0.62 9.22 2.74
CA THR A 54 -1.24 10.24 3.60
C THR A 54 -0.30 10.64 4.74
N HIS A 55 0.44 9.69 5.32
CA HIS A 55 1.43 10.00 6.34
C HIS A 55 2.58 10.85 5.79
N LEU A 56 3.06 10.58 4.58
CA LEU A 56 4.06 11.43 3.90
C LEU A 56 3.52 12.83 3.64
N LEU A 57 2.31 12.96 3.09
CA LEU A 57 1.67 14.25 2.82
C LEU A 57 1.52 15.09 4.10
N ASN A 58 1.06 14.46 5.18
CA ASN A 58 0.99 15.08 6.50
C ASN A 58 2.38 15.50 7.02
N ALA A 59 3.40 14.65 6.82
CA ALA A 59 4.77 14.95 7.25
C ALA A 59 5.41 16.10 6.44
N TYR A 60 5.03 16.26 5.18
CA TYR A 60 5.47 17.36 4.32
C TYR A 60 4.72 18.67 4.54
N GLY A 61 3.76 18.71 5.47
CA GLY A 61 2.97 19.90 5.74
C GLY A 61 2.00 20.26 4.61
N VAL A 62 1.68 19.29 3.74
CA VAL A 62 0.51 19.37 2.86
C VAL A 62 -0.69 19.14 3.77
N GLU A 63 -1.06 20.20 4.51
CA GLU A 63 -2.24 20.23 5.36
C GLU A 63 -3.46 19.98 4.48
N THR A 64 -3.93 18.73 4.37
CA THR A 64 -5.23 18.36 3.77
C THR A 64 -6.42 18.84 4.60
N GLY A 65 -6.27 19.95 5.31
CA GLY A 65 -7.27 20.56 6.16
C GLY A 65 -6.64 21.68 6.97
N GLN A 66 -6.86 22.91 6.54
CA GLN A 66 -6.77 24.09 7.40
C GLN A 66 -7.68 23.88 8.62
N GLY A 67 -7.09 23.29 9.65
CA GLY A 67 -7.64 23.17 11.00
C GLY A 67 -6.69 23.79 12.02
N ARG A 68 -5.77 24.66 11.58
CA ARG A 68 -5.01 25.54 12.45
C ARG A 68 -5.94 26.64 12.98
N ARG A 69 -6.80 26.29 13.94
CA ARG A 69 -7.29 27.25 14.93
C ARG A 69 -6.76 26.83 16.29
N ARG A 70 -5.66 27.48 16.65
CA ARG A 70 -5.38 27.82 18.04
C ARG A 70 -6.63 28.53 18.59
N PHE A 71 -7.23 27.97 19.64
CA PHE A 71 -7.64 28.66 20.86
C PHE A 71 -7.74 27.60 21.95
#